data_AF-A0A0S4JAP6-F1
#
_entry.id   AF-A0A0S4JAP6-F1
#
_cell.length_a   1.000
_cell.length_b   1.000
_cell.length_c   1.000
_cell.angle_alpha   90.00
_cell.angle_beta   90.00
_cell.angle_gamma   90.00
#
_symmetry.space_group_name_H-M   'P 1'
#
loop_
_entity.id
_entity.type
_entity.pdbx_description
1 polymer ?
#
loop_
_entity_poly.entity_id
_entity_poly.type
_entity_poly.pdbx_seq_one_letter_code
_entity_poly.pdbx_strand_id
1 'polypeptide(L)' 'MSFWNCVYQYTFARGYIRIPLMLSVPIVYNKYVVLEWEELFKQWNAGHNQIDIWNRLKAKAAANADE' A
#
# COMPACT_ATOMS: atom_id res chain seq x y z
N MET A 1 13.72 24.90 24.46
CA MET A 1 13.76 24.41 23.06
C MET A 1 12.58 23.47 22.87
N SER A 2 11.74 23.65 21.85
CA SER A 2 10.60 22.73 21.64
C SER A 2 11.09 21.39 21.13
N PHE A 3 10.36 20.32 21.45
CA PHE A 3 10.65 18.97 20.97
C PHE A 3 10.79 18.94 19.44
N TRP A 4 9.84 19.55 18.73
CA TRP A 4 9.85 19.60 17.25
C TRP A 4 11.03 20.38 16.68
N ASN A 5 11.48 21.44 17.35
CA ASN A 5 12.69 22.15 16.94
C ASN A 5 13.94 21.28 17.11
N CYS A 6 14.00 20.45 18.15
CA CYS A 6 15.08 19.48 18.31
C CYS A 6 15.05 18.45 17.17
N VAL A 7 13.90 17.84 16.91
CA VAL A 7 13.73 16.84 15.83
C VAL A 7 14.15 17.44 14.48
N TYR A 8 13.67 18.63 14.14
CA TYR A 8 14.01 19.28 12.88
C TYR A 8 15.52 19.51 12.72
N GLN A 9 16.19 20.02 13.75
CA GLN A 9 17.64 20.30 13.73
C GLN A 9 18.48 19.03 13.51
N TYR A 10 18.04 17.89 14.05
CA TYR A 10 18.78 16.63 13.96
C TYR A 10 18.39 15.73 12.79
N THR A 11 17.25 15.97 12.14
CA THR A 11 16.77 15.10 11.04
C THR A 11 16.59 15.81 9.70
N PHE A 12 16.13 17.07 9.69
CA PHE A 12 15.77 17.79 8.46
C PHE A 12 16.68 18.97 8.11
N ALA A 13 17.36 19.58 9.10
CA ALA A 13 18.24 20.72 8.86
C ALA A 13 19.54 20.34 8.12
N ARG A 14 19.93 19.06 8.14
CA ARG A 14 21.15 18.56 7.50
C ARG A 14 20.81 17.75 6.25
N GLY A 15 21.25 18.22 5.09
CA GLY A 15 20.93 17.61 3.78
C GLY A 15 21.28 16.12 3.67
N TYR A 16 22.44 15.73 4.21
CA TYR A 16 22.89 14.32 4.20
C TYR A 16 22.07 13.38 5.08
N ILE A 17 21.27 13.91 6.02
CA ILE A 17 20.33 13.12 6.84
C ILE A 17 18.94 13.15 6.21
N ARG A 18 18.53 14.34 5.74
CA ARG A 18 17.21 14.56 5.11
C ARG A 18 17.01 13.71 3.85
N ILE A 19 18.00 13.65 2.96
CA ILE A 19 17.85 12.96 1.67
C ILE A 19 17.59 11.46 1.87
N PRO A 20 18.39 10.71 2.66
CA PRO A 20 18.09 9.31 2.97
C PRO A 20 16.71 9.13 3.62
N LEU A 21 16.34 9.97 4.59
CA LEU A 21 15.03 9.89 5.24
C LEU A 21 13.87 10.06 4.25
N MET A 22 13.95 11.07 3.37
CA MET A 22 12.92 11.34 2.37
C MET A 22 12.79 10.22 1.33
N LEU A 23 13.88 9.48 1.05
CA LEU A 23 13.85 8.33 0.15
C LEU A 23 13.37 7.05 0.86
N SER A 24 13.75 6.84 2.12
CA SER A 24 13.38 5.64 2.87
C SER A 24 11.92 5.64 3.32
N VAL A 25 11.37 6.80 3.67
CA VAL A 25 9.99 6.91 4.18
C VAL A 25 8.96 6.36 3.17
N PRO A 26 8.97 6.74 1.88
CA PRO A 26 8.05 6.16 0.89
C PRO A 26 8.23 4.66 0.70
N ILE A 27 9.46 4.14 0.75
CA ILE A 27 9.75 2.71 0.60
C ILE A 27 9.16 1.92 1.77
N VAL A 28 9.40 2.39 3.00
CA VAL A 28 8.88 1.78 4.23
C VAL A 28 7.36 1.88 4.26
N TYR A 29 6.80 3.03 3.88
CA TYR A 29 5.35 3.24 3.81
C TYR A 29 4.69 2.28 2.82
N ASN A 30 5.23 2.15 1.60
CA ASN A 30 4.72 1.20 0.60
C ASN A 30 4.82 -0.25 1.09
N LYS A 31 5.92 -0.60 1.77
CA LYS A 31 6.14 -1.98 2.22
C LYS A 31 5.23 -2.37 3.38
N TYR A 32 5.06 -1.50 4.37
CA TYR A 32 4.39 -1.88 5.62
C TYR A 32 2.97 -1.33 5.71
N VAL A 33 2.70 -0.15 5.18
CA VAL A 33 1.38 0.49 5.34
C VAL A 33 0.47 0.09 4.18
N VAL A 34 0.90 0.26 2.94
CA VAL A 34 0.02 0.01 1.77
C VAL A 34 -0.49 -1.44 1.71
N LEU A 35 0.35 -2.41 2.09
CA LEU A 35 -0.06 -3.82 2.15
C LEU A 35 -1.15 -4.08 3.18
N GLU A 36 -1.14 -3.38 4.33
CA GLU A 36 -2.20 -3.53 5.35
C GLU A 36 -3.55 -3.00 4.85
N TRP A 37 -3.54 -1.97 3.99
CA TRP A 37 -4.76 -1.42 3.40
C TRP A 37 -5.30 -2.24 2.23
N GLU A 38 -4.53 -3.18 1.68
CA GLU A 38 -4.95 -3.97 0.52
C GLU A 38 -6.19 -4.83 0.84
N GLU A 39 -6.26 -5.41 2.04
CA GLU A 39 -7.40 -6.22 2.45
C GLU A 39 -8.66 -5.37 2.63
N LEU A 40 -8.52 -4.22 3.32
CA LEU A 40 -9.62 -3.26 3.47
C LEU A 40 -10.11 -2.75 2.11
N PHE A 41 -9.19 -2.48 1.19
CA PHE A 41 -9.52 -2.05 -0.17
C PHE A 41 -10.27 -3.14 -0.95
N LYS A 42 -9.88 -4.41 -0.80
CA LYS A 42 -10.59 -5.56 -1.41
C LYS A 42 -11.98 -5.74 -0.81
N GLN A 43 -12.12 -5.61 0.51
CA GLN A 43 -13.41 -5.69 1.19
C GLN A 43 -14.34 -4.55 0.75
N TRP A 44 -13.82 -3.32 0.67
CA TRP A 44 -14.57 -2.16 0.20
C TRP A 44 -15.09 -2.34 -1.24
N ASN A 45 -14.29 -2.94 -2.11
CA ASN A 45 -14.61 -3.14 -3.52
C ASN A 45 -15.12 -4.57 -3.82
N ALA A 46 -15.64 -5.27 -2.81
CA ALA A 46 -16.13 -6.64 -2.96
C ALA A 46 -17.11 -6.76 -4.14
N GLY A 47 -16.89 -7.75 -5.00
CA GLY A 47 -17.70 -7.98 -6.21
C GLY A 47 -17.32 -7.12 -7.41
N HIS A 48 -16.45 -6.12 -7.24
CA HIS A 48 -15.91 -5.27 -8.31
C HIS A 48 -14.39 -5.40 -8.46
N ASN A 49 -13.73 -6.15 -7.58
CA ASN A 49 -12.31 -6.44 -7.68
C ASN A 49 -11.99 -7.30 -8.92
N GLN A 50 -10.78 -7.12 -9.46
CA GLN A 50 -10.29 -7.95 -10.57
C GLN A 50 -10.31 -9.44 -10.23
N ILE A 51 -9.97 -9.80 -8.97
CA ILE A 51 -10.02 -11.18 -8.48
C ILE A 51 -11.46 -11.73 -8.53
N ASP A 52 -12.44 -10.95 -8.11
CA ASP A 52 -13.85 -11.37 -8.09
C ASP A 52 -14.41 -11.52 -9.52
N ILE A 53 -14.02 -10.62 -10.43
CA ILE A 53 -14.34 -10.73 -11.86
C ILE A 53 -13.73 -12.00 -12.44
N TRP A 54 -12.45 -12.25 -12.17
CA TRP A 54 -11.75 -13.44 -12.66
C TRP A 54 -12.39 -14.73 -12.15
N ASN A 55 -12.71 -14.80 -10.86
CA ASN A 55 -13.35 -15.97 -10.25
C ASN A 55 -14.73 -16.24 -10.89
N ARG A 56 -15.52 -15.20 -11.16
CA ARG A 56 -16.80 -15.34 -11.88
C ARG A 56 -16.61 -15.85 -13.30
N LEU A 57 -15.63 -15.34 -14.03
CA LEU A 57 -15.33 -15.80 -15.40
C LEU A 57 -14.89 -17.26 -15.40
N LYS A 58 -14.03 -17.65 -14.45
CA LYS A 58 -13.57 -19.03 -14.30
C LYS A 58 -14.73 -19.99 -14.00
N ALA A 59 -15.65 -19.61 -13.12
CA ALA A 59 -16.84 -20.40 -12.82
C ALA A 59 -17.75 -20.58 -14.05
N LYS A 60 -17.96 -19.52 -14.83
CA LYS A 60 -18.73 -19.60 -16.09
C LYS A 60 -18.06 -20.51 -17.13
N ALA A 61 -16.75 -20.39 -17.29
CA ALA A 61 -16.00 -21.21 -18.23
C ALA A 61 -16.07 -22.71 -17.86
N ALA A 62 -16.03 -23.03 -16.57
CA ALA A 62 -16.19 -24.41 -16.09
C ALA A 62 -17.60 -24.95 -16.36
N ALA A 63 -18.65 -24.17 -16.08
CA ALA A 63 -20.03 -24.58 -16.35
C ALA A 63 -20.28 -24.85 -17.85
N ASN A 64 -19.67 -24.06 -18.74
CA ASN A 64 -19.79 -24.26 -20.19
C ASN A 64 -18.95 -25.44 -20.73
N ALA A 65 -18.05 -26.01 -19.94
CA ALA A 65 -17.24 -27.17 -20.35
C ALA A 65 -17.89 -28.50 -19.97
N ASP A 66 -18.84 -28.48 -19.04
CA ASP A 66 -19.60 -29.65 -18.56
C ASP A 66 -20.94 -29.83 -19.32
N GLU A 67 -21.31 -28.89 -20.20
CA GLU A 67 -22.40 -29.01 -21.20
C GLU A 67 -21.90 -29.57 -22.53
#